data_AF-R7SXE8-F1
#
_entry.id   AF-R7SXE8-F1
#
_cell.length_a   1.000
_cell.length_b   1.000
_cell.length_c   1.000
_cell.angle_alpha   90.00
_cell.angle_beta   90.00
_cell.angle_gamma   90.00
#
_symmetry.space_group_name_H-M   'P 1'
#
loop_
_entity.id
_entity.type
_entity.pdbx_description
1 polymer ?
#
loop_
_entity_poly.entity_id
_entity_poly.type
_entity_poly.pdbx_seq_one_letter_code
_entity_poly.pdbx_strand_id
1 'polypeptide(L)' 'PTAFSVEGILEAVTQHVICGDQALALADDITFTNCLVIMRPKTMKAELPSRSTIRTNITNKFVEYMERLR' A
#
# COMPACT_ATOMS: atom_id res chain seq x y z
N PRO A 1 4.65 7.71 12.42
CA PRO A 1 5.97 7.19 12.85
C PRO A 1 7.12 8.13 12.44
N THR A 2 7.90 8.58 13.41
CA THR A 2 9.08 9.44 13.19
C THR A 2 10.34 8.66 12.80
N ALA A 3 10.36 7.35 13.08
CA ALA A 3 11.39 6.38 12.71
C ALA A 3 10.75 5.01 12.44
N PHE A 4 11.50 4.13 11.77
CA PHE A 4 11.16 2.72 11.58
C PHE A 4 11.39 1.93 12.88
N SER A 5 10.45 1.07 13.26
CA SER A 5 10.63 0.04 14.29
C SER A 5 9.82 -1.19 13.96
N VAL A 6 10.32 -2.37 14.33
CA VAL A 6 9.64 -3.66 14.07
C VAL A 6 8.33 -3.72 14.86
N GLU A 7 8.35 -3.25 16.10
CA GLU A 7 7.20 -3.19 16.99
C GLU A 7 6.11 -2.25 16.44
N GLY A 8 6.50 -1.11 15.89
CA GLY A 8 5.57 -0.15 15.32
C GLY A 8 4.88 -0.68 14.04
N ILE A 9 5.57 -1.49 13.25
CA ILE A 9 4.98 -2.18 12.10
C ILE A 9 3.97 -3.21 12.59
N LEU A 10 4.34 -4.04 13.57
CA LEU A 10 3.46 -5.06 14.12
C LEU A 10 2.16 -4.44 14.65
N GLU A 11 2.26 -3.36 15.42
CA GLU A 11 1.09 -2.66 15.96
C GLU A 11 0.22 -2.07 14.84
N ALA A 12 0.82 -1.36 13.87
CA ALA A 12 0.07 -0.72 12.79
C ALA A 12 -0.64 -1.74 11.87
N VAL A 13 0.03 -2.85 11.52
CA VAL A 13 -0.57 -3.92 10.70
C VAL A 13 -1.70 -4.59 11.46
N THR A 14 -1.51 -4.89 12.74
CA THR A 14 -2.57 -5.48 13.59
C THR A 14 -3.80 -4.58 13.66
N GLN A 15 -3.61 -3.27 13.90
CA GLN A 15 -4.70 -2.30 13.91
C GLN A 15 -5.39 -2.21 12.55
N HIS A 16 -4.64 -2.21 11.45
CA HIS A 16 -5.21 -2.17 10.11
C HIS A 16 -6.10 -3.38 9.83
N VAL A 17 -5.66 -4.58 10.21
CA VAL A 17 -6.43 -5.82 10.02
C VAL A 17 -7.75 -5.76 10.79
N ILE A 18 -7.70 -5.42 12.08
CA ILE A 18 -8.89 -5.41 12.95
C ILE A 18 -9.83 -4.26 12.58
N CYS A 19 -9.33 -3.02 12.55
CA CYS A 19 -10.18 -1.84 12.33
C CYS A 19 -10.62 -1.69 10.88
N GLY A 20 -9.88 -2.27 9.94
CA GLY A 20 -10.20 -2.26 8.51
C GLY A 20 -11.04 -3.45 8.05
N ASP A 21 -11.43 -4.36 8.96
CA ASP A 21 -12.13 -5.62 8.65
C ASP A 21 -11.44 -6.40 7.51
N GLN A 22 -10.12 -6.51 7.59
CA GLN A 22 -9.32 -7.22 6.60
C GLN A 22 -9.18 -8.69 7.02
N ALA A 23 -9.01 -9.57 6.03
CA ALA A 23 -8.64 -10.96 6.30
C ALA A 23 -7.25 -11.03 6.94
N LEU A 24 -7.06 -11.91 7.93
CA LEU A 24 -5.75 -12.12 8.57
C LEU A 24 -4.66 -12.54 7.56
N ALA A 25 -5.07 -13.26 6.49
CA ALA A 25 -4.19 -13.67 5.40
C ALA A 25 -3.52 -12.49 4.66
N LEU A 26 -4.01 -11.24 4.83
CA LEU A 26 -3.35 -10.05 4.29
C LEU A 26 -1.91 -9.90 4.80
N ALA A 27 -1.62 -10.35 6.03
CA ALA A 27 -0.28 -10.27 6.60
C ALA A 27 0.75 -11.12 5.85
N ASP A 28 0.29 -12.19 5.18
CA ASP A 28 1.12 -13.07 4.34
C ASP A 28 1.15 -12.63 2.87
N ASP A 29 0.39 -11.59 2.50
CA ASP A 29 0.33 -11.11 1.13
C ASP A 29 1.63 -10.38 0.75
N ILE A 30 2.29 -10.87 -0.30
CA ILE A 30 3.57 -10.33 -0.75
C ILE A 30 3.44 -8.89 -1.28
N THR A 31 2.29 -8.54 -1.86
CA THR A 31 2.04 -7.20 -2.39
C THR A 31 1.81 -6.20 -1.26
N PHE A 32 1.13 -6.61 -0.19
CA PHE A 32 1.00 -5.82 1.03
C PHE A 32 2.36 -5.62 1.70
N THR A 33 3.16 -6.68 1.84
CA THR A 33 4.53 -6.59 2.38
C THR A 33 5.39 -5.61 1.56
N ASN A 34 5.30 -5.66 0.23
CA ASN A 34 6.02 -4.72 -0.64
C ASN A 34 5.59 -3.27 -0.38
N CYS A 35 4.30 -3.00 -0.14
CA CYS A 35 3.83 -1.68 0.24
C CYS A 35 4.48 -1.20 1.54
N LEU A 36 4.57 -2.04 2.57
CA LEU A 36 5.22 -1.71 3.84
C LEU A 36 6.70 -1.38 3.67
N VAL A 37 7.42 -2.15 2.84
CA VAL A 37 8.85 -1.95 2.55
C VAL A 37 9.10 -0.63 1.80
N ILE A 38 8.21 -0.26 0.87
CA ILE A 38 8.35 0.96 0.07
C ILE A 38 7.99 2.21 0.88
N MET A 39 7.06 2.10 1.83
CA MET A 39 6.65 3.22 2.68
C MET A 39 7.81 3.73 3.53
N ARG A 40 8.03 5.05 3.51
CA ARG A 40 9.11 5.69 4.25
C ARG A 40 8.59 6.23 5.58
N PRO A 41 9.40 6.19 6.64
CA PRO A 41 9.11 7.00 7.83
C PRO A 41 8.91 8.46 7.42
N LYS A 42 7.92 9.11 8.03
CA LYS A 42 7.51 10.51 7.73
C LYS A 42 6.79 10.74 6.40
N THR A 43 6.34 9.71 5.68
CA THR A 43 5.39 9.90 4.58
C THR A 43 4.19 10.73 5.06
N MET A 44 3.95 11.85 4.39
CA MET A 44 2.88 12.78 4.69
C MET A 44 1.58 12.32 4.05
N LYS A 45 0.44 12.69 4.63
CA LYS A 45 -0.88 12.37 4.07
C LYS A 45 -1.05 12.86 2.63
N ALA A 46 -0.42 13.99 2.27
CA ALA A 46 -0.46 14.54 0.91
C ALA A 46 0.27 13.67 -0.13
N GLU A 47 1.20 12.82 0.32
CA GLU A 47 1.92 11.87 -0.54
C GLU A 47 1.18 10.54 -0.70
N LEU A 48 0.19 10.26 0.17
CA LEU A 48 -0.61 9.06 0.08
C LEU A 48 -1.58 9.16 -1.10
N PRO A 49 -1.64 8.13 -1.96
CA PRO A 49 -2.48 8.18 -3.13
C PRO A 49 -3.96 8.14 -2.73
N SER A 50 -4.74 9.04 -3.33
CA SER A 50 -6.20 9.01 -3.19
C SER A 50 -6.82 7.91 -4.06
N ARG A 51 -8.09 7.56 -3.80
CA ARG A 51 -8.83 6.59 -4.63
C ARG A 51 -8.85 7.00 -6.11
N SER A 52 -9.00 8.29 -6.42
CA SER A 52 -9.00 8.77 -7.81
C SER A 52 -7.62 8.63 -8.45
N THR A 53 -6.55 8.95 -7.71
CA THR A 53 -5.16 8.74 -8.15
C THR A 53 -4.88 7.28 -8.48
N ILE A 54 -5.27 6.35 -7.59
CA ILE A 54 -5.10 4.90 -7.81
C ILE A 54 -5.88 4.46 -9.06
N ARG A 55 -7.14 4.87 -9.19
CA ARG A 55 -7.97 4.52 -10.35
C ARG A 55 -7.35 5.00 -11.66
N THR A 56 -6.89 6.26 -11.70
CA THR A 56 -6.22 6.81 -12.89
C THR A 56 -4.94 6.04 -13.21
N ASN A 57 -4.14 5.70 -12.19
CA ASN A 57 -2.92 4.92 -12.40
C ASN A 57 -3.22 3.52 -12.98
N ILE A 58 -4.27 2.85 -12.51
CA ILE A 58 -4.72 1.56 -13.06
C ILE A 58 -5.06 1.70 -14.55
N THR A 59 -5.87 2.69 -14.92
CA THR A 59 -6.26 2.93 -16.31
C THR A 59 -5.04 3.21 -17.19
N ASN A 60 -4.12 4.07 -16.73
CA ASN A 60 -2.93 4.42 -17.49
C ASN A 60 -2.03 3.18 -17.71
N LYS A 61 -1.78 2.39 -16.65
CA LYS A 61 -1.00 1.16 -16.76
C LYS A 61 -1.63 0.14 -17.70
N PHE A 62 -2.96 0.05 -17.71
CA PHE A 62 -3.67 -0.82 -18.64
C PHE A 62 -3.48 -0.36 -20.10
N VAL A 63 -3.65 0.95 -20.38
CA VAL A 63 -3.43 1.49 -21.73
C VAL A 63 -1.98 1.28 -22.19
N GLU A 64 -0.99 1.62 -21.35
CA GLU A 64 0.44 1.40 -21.62
C GLU A 64 0.73 -0.07 -21.97
N TYR A 65 0.09 -1.01 -21.27
CA TYR A 65 0.25 -2.44 -21.53
C TYR A 65 -0.34 -2.83 -22.88
N MET A 66 -1.55 -2.37 -23.20
CA MET A 66 -2.21 -2.65 -24.47
C MET A 66 -1.47 -2.06 -25.68
N GLU A 67 -0.84 -0.90 -25.53
CA GLU A 67 -0.01 -0.29 -26.57
C GLU A 67 1.24 -1.12 -26.87
N ARG A 68 1.86 -1.74 -25.86
CA ARG A 68 3.04 -2.61 -26.06
C ARG A 68 2.72 -3.94 -26.73
N LEU A 69 1.45 -4.36 -26.71
CA LEU A 69 0.99 -5.59 -27.33
C LEU A 69 0.54 -5.41 -28.79
N ARG A 70 0.42 -4.16 -29.25
CA ARG A 70 0.12 -3.82 -30.65
C ARG A 70 1.39 -3.73 -31.48
#